data_AF-A0A177G9B2-F1
#
_entry.id   AF-A0A177G9B2-F1
#
_cell.length_a   1.000
_cell.length_b   1.000
_cell.length_c   1.000
_cell.angle_alpha   90.00
_cell.angle_beta   90.00
_cell.angle_gamma   90.00
#
_symmetry.space_group_name_H-M   'P 1'
#
loop_
_entity.id
_entity.type
_entity.pdbx_description
1 polymer ?
#
loop_
_entity_poly.entity_id
_entity_poly.type
_entity_poly.pdbx_seq_one_letter_code
_entity_poly.pdbx_strand_id
1 'polypeptide(L)' 'MDLVISAAPLRQSCPGVRKLDRFTAWREGAEAIYLRPDVVRVVSDRDVRGARLWVMKPGGHGMPTLPLAPEE' A
#
# COMPACT_ATOMS: atom_id res chain seq x y z
N MET A 1 -1.00 -16.20 15.52
CA MET A 1 -1.51 -15.34 14.43
C MET A 1 -0.34 -14.49 14.04
N ASP A 2 0.25 -14.80 12.90
CA ASP A 2 1.64 -14.43 12.68
C ASP A 2 1.72 -13.31 11.64
N LEU A 3 2.67 -12.40 11.84
CA LEU A 3 2.92 -11.25 10.97
C LEU A 3 4.41 -11.19 10.67
N VAL A 4 4.77 -11.07 9.40
CA VAL A 4 6.15 -10.88 8.96
C VAL A 4 6.29 -9.50 8.32
N ILE A 5 7.30 -8.76 8.77
CA ILE A 5 7.67 -7.46 8.24
C ILE A 5 9.09 -7.56 7.68
N SER A 6 9.30 -7.08 6.45
CA SER A 6 10.62 -7.13 5.81
C SER A 6 10.86 -5.91 4.92
N ALA A 7 12.07 -5.36 4.97
CA ALA A 7 12.50 -4.35 4.01
C ALA A 7 12.77 -4.95 2.61
N ALA A 8 13.03 -6.26 2.53
CA ALA A 8 13.25 -6.98 1.29
C ALA A 8 11.94 -7.62 0.78
N PRO A 9 11.78 -7.80 -0.55
CA PRO A 9 10.62 -8.50 -1.10
C PRO A 9 10.48 -9.92 -0.54
N LEU A 10 9.33 -10.25 0.02
CA LEU A 10 9.07 -11.58 0.59
C LEU A 10 8.59 -12.59 -0.46
N ARG A 11 8.01 -12.14 -1.58
CA ARG A 11 7.52 -13.00 -2.67
C ARG A 11 6.70 -14.20 -2.12
N GLN A 12 7.16 -15.43 -2.38
CA GLN A 12 6.52 -16.68 -1.96
C GLN A 12 6.96 -17.18 -0.58
N SER A 13 7.88 -16.49 0.11
CA SER A 13 8.26 -16.83 1.48
C SER A 13 7.07 -16.69 2.44
N CYS A 14 7.12 -17.45 3.55
CA CYS A 14 6.12 -17.46 4.63
C CYS A 14 4.67 -17.62 4.12
N PRO A 15 4.34 -18.77 3.50
CA PRO A 15 2.98 -19.04 3.04
C PRO A 15 2.01 -19.07 4.22
N GLY A 16 0.79 -18.55 4.02
CA GLY A 16 -0.25 -18.53 5.05
C GLY A 16 -0.07 -17.48 6.16
N VAL A 17 1.06 -16.76 6.18
CA VAL A 17 1.33 -15.69 7.15
C VAL A 17 1.01 -14.33 6.51
N ARG A 18 0.51 -13.37 7.31
CA ARG A 18 0.32 -12.00 6.82
C ARG A 18 1.70 -11.35 6.60
N LYS A 19 1.91 -10.76 5.42
CA LYS A 19 3.20 -10.22 4.98
C LYS A 19 3.10 -8.73 4.71
N LEU A 20 4.00 -7.96 5.29
CA LEU A 20 4.22 -6.56 4.97
C LEU A 20 5.67 -6.41 4.50
N ASP A 21 5.84 -6.07 3.24
CA ASP A 21 7.16 -5.91 2.63
C ASP A 21 7.27 -4.61 1.82
N ARG A 22 8.43 -4.40 1.18
CA ARG A 22 8.66 -3.25 0.29
C ARG A 22 7.56 -3.07 -0.77
N PHE A 23 7.03 -4.15 -1.34
CA PHE A 23 5.99 -4.03 -2.36
C PHE A 23 4.65 -3.65 -1.76
N THR A 24 4.37 -4.13 -0.55
CA THR A 24 3.20 -3.68 0.22
C THR A 24 3.28 -2.19 0.50
N ALA A 25 4.41 -1.71 1.04
CA ALA A 25 4.62 -0.29 1.32
C ALA A 25 4.56 0.58 0.05
N TRP A 26 5.09 0.10 -1.08
CA TRP A 26 4.99 0.81 -2.37
C TRP A 26 3.54 0.91 -2.88
N ARG A 27 2.74 -0.14 -2.69
CA ARG A 27 1.37 -0.21 -3.20
C ARG A 27 0.37 0.52 -2.30
N GLU A 28 0.46 0.29 -1.00
CA GLU A 28 -0.50 0.72 0.02
C GLU A 28 -0.05 1.95 0.83
N GLY A 29 1.23 2.30 0.78
CA GLY A 29 1.82 3.40 1.54
C GLY A 29 2.26 3.00 2.94
N ALA A 30 2.20 3.94 3.89
CA ALA A 30 2.58 3.69 5.28
C ALA A 30 1.59 2.71 5.94
N GLU A 31 2.09 1.82 6.79
CA GLU A 31 1.29 0.79 7.47
C GLU A 31 1.26 1.03 8.99
N ALA A 32 0.08 1.00 9.58
CA ALA A 32 -0.13 1.01 11.03
C ALA A 32 -0.62 -0.37 11.49
N ILE A 33 0.11 -0.98 12.43
CA ILE A 33 -0.18 -2.32 12.94
C ILE A 33 -0.71 -2.21 14.37
N TYR A 34 -1.89 -2.78 14.60
CA TYR A 34 -2.50 -2.91 15.91
C TYR A 34 -2.55 -4.39 16.29
N LEU A 35 -1.74 -4.77 17.27
CA LEU A 35 -1.71 -6.12 17.83
C LEU A 35 -2.76 -6.24 18.94
N ARG A 36 -3.69 -7.17 18.80
CA ARG A 36 -4.64 -7.57 19.84
C ARG A 36 -4.48 -9.08 20.14
N PRO A 37 -4.97 -9.56 21.29
CA PRO A 37 -4.81 -10.98 21.67
C PRO A 37 -5.35 -11.98 20.63
N ASP A 38 -6.40 -11.59 19.91
CA ASP A 38 -7.15 -12.41 18.97
C ASP A 38 -6.94 -12.01 17.50
N VAL A 39 -6.55 -10.75 17.24
CA VAL A 39 -6.49 -10.22 15.88
C VAL A 39 -5.30 -9.27 15.65
N VAL A 40 -4.69 -9.39 14.49
CA VAL A 40 -3.75 -8.39 13.95
C VAL A 40 -4.52 -7.50 12.97
N ARG A 41 -4.79 -6.26 13.37
CA ARG A 41 -5.40 -5.26 12.49
C ARG A 41 -4.32 -4.42 11.84
N VAL A 42 -4.33 -4.34 10.53
CA VAL A 42 -3.44 -3.47 9.75
C VAL A 42 -4.29 -2.40 9.08
N VAL A 43 -3.81 -1.17 9.07
CA VAL A 43 -4.41 -0.04 8.35
C VAL A 43 -3.33 0.66 7.56
N SER A 44 -3.54 0.80 6.26
CA SER A 44 -2.61 1.49 5.38
C SER A 44 -2.98 2.96 5.18
N ASP A 45 -2.02 3.78 4.75
CA ASP A 45 -2.27 5.14 4.26
C ASP A 45 -3.30 5.13 3.13
N ARG A 46 -3.23 4.16 2.21
CA ARG A 46 -4.24 3.99 1.15
C ARG A 46 -5.64 3.73 1.71
N ASP A 47 -5.79 2.91 2.74
CA ASP A 47 -7.11 2.67 3.37
C ASP A 47 -7.70 3.98 3.91
N VAL A 48 -6.87 4.78 4.58
CA VAL A 48 -7.30 6.08 5.15
C VAL A 48 -7.63 7.08 4.04
N ARG A 49 -6.84 7.09 2.97
CA ARG A 49 -7.00 7.99 1.81
C ARG A 49 -8.16 7.59 0.90
N GLY A 50 -8.53 6.32 0.84
CA GLY A 50 -9.66 5.83 0.06
C GLY A 50 -9.58 6.22 -1.43
N ALA A 51 -10.76 6.42 -2.04
CA ALA A 51 -10.89 6.68 -3.48
C ALA A 51 -10.98 8.18 -3.84
N ARG A 52 -10.32 9.06 -3.06
CA ARG A 52 -10.32 10.50 -3.35
C ARG A 52 -9.65 10.80 -4.70
N LEU A 53 -10.12 11.81 -5.42
CA LEU A 53 -9.69 12.10 -6.81
C LEU A 53 -8.18 12.37 -6.95
N TRP A 54 -7.54 12.90 -5.91
CA TRP A 54 -6.10 13.16 -5.89
C TRP A 54 -5.25 11.97 -5.44
N VAL A 55 -5.87 10.83 -5.10
CA VAL A 55 -5.16 9.61 -4.68
C VAL A 55 -4.95 8.73 -5.90
N MET A 56 -3.71 8.66 -6.38
CA MET A 56 -3.39 7.84 -7.54
C MET A 56 -3.59 6.35 -7.25
N LYS A 57 -4.12 5.63 -8.24
CA LYS A 57 -4.12 4.17 -8.23
C LYS A 57 -2.67 3.66 -8.34
N PRO A 58 -2.32 2.50 -7.73
CA PRO A 58 -1.02 1.90 -7.96
C PRO A 58 -0.75 1.73 -9.46
N GLY A 59 0.38 2.22 -9.95
CA GLY A 59 0.71 2.22 -11.39
C GLY A 59 -0.07 3.23 -12.25
N GLY A 60 -0.91 4.07 -11.65
CA GLY A 60 -1.57 5.17 -12.35
C GLY A 60 -0.56 6.28 -12.66
N HIS A 61 -0.21 6.44 -13.93
CA HIS A 61 0.36 7.68 -14.41
C HIS A 61 -0.77 8.73 -14.35
N GLY A 62 -0.59 9.78 -13.55
CA GLY A 62 -1.55 10.86 -13.47
C GLY A 62 -1.67 11.54 -14.83
N MET A 63 -2.54 11.05 -15.70
CA MET A 63 -2.99 11.85 -16.83
C MET A 63 -3.79 12.99 -16.21
N PRO A 64 -3.34 14.25 -16.35
CA PRO A 64 -4.13 15.36 -15.87
C PRO A 64 -5.48 15.32 -16.60
N THR A 65 -6.58 15.39 -15.87
CA THR A 65 -7.90 15.70 -16.45
C THR A 65 -7.99 17.14 -16.95
N LEU A 66 -6.91 17.91 -16.81
CA LEU A 66 -6.73 19.25 -17.34
C LEU A 66 -5.99 19.15 -18.69
N PRO A 67 -6.33 20.01 -19.68
CA PRO A 67 -5.58 20.04 -20.93
C PRO A 67 -4.10 20.30 -20.64
N LEU A 68 -3.25 19.48 -21.26
CA LEU A 68 -1.80 19.71 -21.24
C LEU A 68 -1.52 21.09 -21.87
N ALA A 69 -0.56 21.83 -21.31
CA ALA A 69 -0.08 23.06 -21.94
C ALA A 69 0.53 22.71 -23.33
N PRO A 70 0.45 23.60 -24.32
CA PRO A 70 1.09 23.38 -25.62
C PRO A 70 2.60 23.17 -25.44
N GLU A 71 3.18 22.21 -26.15
CA GLU A 71 4.63 22.13 -26.35
C GLU A 71 5.05 23.25 -27.33
N GLU A 72 6.11 23.98 -27.00
CA GLU A 72 6.73 25.01 -27.87
C GLU A 72 7.51 24.40 -29.04
#